data_AF-A0A957TWV1-F1
#
_entry.id   AF-A0A957TWV1-F1
#
_cell.length_a   1.000
_cell.length_b   1.000
_cell.length_c   1.000
_cell.angle_alpha   90.00
_cell.angle_beta   90.00
_cell.angle_gamma   90.00
#
_symmetry.space_group_name_H-M   'P 1'
#
loop_
_entity.id
_entity.type
_entity.pdbx_description
1 polymer ?
#
loop_
_entity_poly.entity_id
_entity_poly.type
_entity_poly.pdbx_seq_one_letter_code
_entity_poly.pdbx_strand_id
1 'polypeptide(L)'
;MKIGLVDLDTSHPQNWVPIIRDLGHSVVGVWDGGAVHPPGYADQFAATHGIRHVFEDLGAMVDAVDCAIIHSCDWDTHIAKAQPFVEAGKALLIDKP
;
A
#
# COMPACT_ATOMS: atom_id res chain seq x y z
N MET A 1 0.30 5.63 -13.41
CA MET A 1 -0.46 5.96 -12.18
C MET A 1 0.49 6.04 -11.00
N LYS A 2 0.12 6.81 -9.98
CA LYS A 2 0.70 6.78 -8.64
C LYS A 2 -0.04 5.74 -7.81
N ILE A 3 0.66 4.73 -7.33
CA ILE A 3 0.09 3.60 -6.60
C ILE A 3 0.61 3.60 -5.16
N GLY A 4 -0.30 3.39 -4.20
CA GLY A 4 0.02 3.14 -2.80
C GLY A 4 -0.08 1.66 -2.46
N LEU A 5 0.81 1.19 -1.58
CA LEU A 5 0.71 -0.15 -0.98
C LEU A 5 0.18 0.00 0.44
N VAL A 6 -0.88 -0.72 0.76
CA VAL A 6 -1.53 -0.76 2.06
C VAL A 6 -1.25 -2.11 2.68
N ASP A 7 -0.60 -2.10 3.84
CA ASP A 7 -0.02 -3.22 4.57
C ASP A 7 1.17 -3.89 3.86
N LEU A 8 2.05 -4.45 4.69
CA LEU A 8 3.19 -5.23 4.26
C LEU A 8 3.16 -6.67 4.78
N ASP A 9 1.97 -7.18 5.11
CA ASP A 9 1.78 -8.43 5.86
C ASP A 9 2.26 -9.72 5.17
N THR A 10 2.50 -9.67 3.85
CA THR A 10 2.86 -10.84 3.06
C THR A 10 4.13 -10.61 2.27
N SER A 11 4.58 -11.63 1.52
CA SER A 11 5.69 -11.50 0.58
C SER A 11 5.31 -10.86 -0.76
N HIS A 12 4.04 -10.48 -0.96
CA HIS A 12 3.57 -9.92 -2.23
C HIS A 12 4.02 -8.46 -2.48
N PRO A 13 3.97 -7.52 -1.51
CA PRO A 13 4.31 -6.10 -1.74
C PRO A 13 5.67 -5.90 -2.43
N GLN A 14 6.70 -6.61 -1.99
CA GLN A 14 8.05 -6.51 -2.59
C GLN A 14 8.09 -6.92 -4.07
N ASN A 15 7.23 -7.87 -4.48
CA ASN A 15 7.13 -8.33 -5.86
C ASN A 15 6.27 -7.39 -6.71
N TRP A 16 5.29 -6.71 -6.11
CA TRP A 16 4.48 -5.72 -6.81
C TRP A 16 5.28 -4.48 -7.22
N VAL A 17 6.27 -4.05 -6.43
CA VAL A 17 7.08 -2.86 -6.76
C VAL A 17 7.73 -2.95 -8.16
N PRO A 18 8.51 -3.98 -8.52
CA PRO A 18 9.09 -4.09 -9.86
C PRO A 18 8.02 -4.28 -10.94
N ILE A 19 6.97 -5.09 -10.70
CA ILE A 19 5.88 -5.31 -11.67
C ILE A 19 5.18 -3.99 -12.03
N ILE A 20 4.83 -3.17 -11.02
CA ILE A 20 4.21 -1.86 -11.21
C ILE A 20 5.11 -0.94 -12.04
N ARG A 21 6.42 -0.97 -11.79
CA ARG A 21 7.40 -0.16 -12.53
C ARG A 21 7.53 -0.59 -13.98
N ASP A 22 7.59 -1.89 -14.23
CA ASP A 22 7.67 -2.46 -15.58
C ASP A 22 6.42 -2.13 -16.41
N LEU A 23 5.26 -2.01 -15.77
CA LEU A 23 4.01 -1.54 -16.38
C LEU A 23 3.97 -0.01 -16.61
N GLY A 24 5.05 0.73 -16.31
CA GLY A 24 5.13 2.18 -16.50
C GLY A 24 4.39 2.99 -15.44
N HIS A 25 4.26 2.45 -14.22
CA HIS A 25 3.62 3.13 -13.09
C HIS A 25 4.62 3.34 -11.95
N SER A 26 4.20 4.04 -10.89
CA SER A 26 5.07 4.37 -9.76
C SER A 26 4.41 4.00 -8.45
N VAL A 27 5.12 3.22 -7.63
CA VAL A 27 4.79 3.07 -6.22
C VAL A 27 5.29 4.33 -5.50
N VAL A 28 4.37 5.16 -5.02
CA VAL A 28 4.71 6.45 -4.40
C VAL A 28 4.60 6.43 -2.88
N GLY A 29 3.88 5.46 -2.33
CA GLY A 29 3.49 5.41 -0.93
C GLY A 29 3.40 4.00 -0.39
N VAL A 30 3.72 3.87 0.90
CA VAL A 30 3.40 2.70 1.71
C VAL A 30 2.78 3.14 3.03
N TRP A 31 1.82 2.37 3.50
CA TRP A 31 1.26 2.45 4.85
C TRP A 31 1.21 1.03 5.39
N ASP A 32 1.55 0.83 6.66
CA ASP A 32 1.55 -0.50 7.27
C ASP A 32 0.77 -0.48 8.58
N GLY A 33 -0.23 -1.35 8.70
CA GLY A 33 -1.03 -1.48 9.92
C GLY A 33 -0.29 -2.17 11.07
N GLY A 34 0.90 -2.73 10.81
CA GLY A 34 1.77 -3.33 11.82
C GLY A 34 1.26 -4.66 12.36
N ALA A 35 0.44 -5.39 11.59
CA ALA A 35 -0.10 -6.69 12.01
C ALA A 35 0.98 -7.78 12.05
N VAL A 36 1.95 -7.72 11.12
CA VAL A 36 2.99 -8.75 10.96
C VAL A 36 4.38 -8.25 11.34
N HIS A 37 4.73 -7.04 10.89
CA HIS A 37 6.08 -6.52 11.00
C HIS A 37 6.25 -5.56 12.19
N PRO A 38 7.45 -5.48 12.79
CA PRO A 38 7.71 -4.55 13.88
C PRO A 38 7.69 -3.09 13.40
N PRO A 39 7.48 -2.12 14.31
CA PRO A 39 7.60 -0.70 13.99
C PRO A 39 8.92 -0.36 13.29
N GLY A 40 8.85 0.48 12.26
CA GLY A 40 10.00 0.87 11.42
C GLY A 40 10.27 -0.06 10.23
N TYR A 41 9.55 -1.17 10.09
CA TYR A 41 9.68 -2.01 8.90
C TYR A 41 9.22 -1.32 7.62
N ALA A 42 8.13 -0.53 7.67
CA ALA A 42 7.66 0.23 6.52
C ALA A 42 8.70 1.25 6.00
N ASP A 43 9.45 1.89 6.90
CA ASP A 43 10.58 2.77 6.54
C ASP A 43 11.70 2.01 5.83
N GLN A 44 12.08 0.84 6.36
CA GLN A 44 13.08 -0.01 5.73
C GLN A 44 12.64 -0.50 4.35
N PHE A 45 11.38 -0.91 4.23
CA PHE A 45 10.77 -1.32 2.97
C PHE A 45 10.80 -0.17 1.95
N ALA A 46 10.35 1.01 2.36
CA ALA A 46 10.35 2.19 1.49
C ALA A 46 11.76 2.58 1.06
N ALA A 47 12.74 2.58 1.97
CA ALA A 47 14.13 2.88 1.65
C ALA A 47 14.73 1.86 0.67
N THR A 48 14.51 0.56 0.92
CA THR A 48 14.99 -0.54 0.07
C THR A 48 14.44 -0.45 -1.35
N HIS A 49 13.15 -0.12 -1.46
CA HIS A 49 12.47 -0.06 -2.75
C HIS A 49 12.52 1.33 -3.40
N GLY A 50 13.02 2.37 -2.74
CA GLY A 50 13.02 3.74 -3.25
C GLY A 50 11.60 4.33 -3.36
N ILE A 51 10.74 4.04 -2.38
CA ILE A 51 9.38 4.58 -2.28
C ILE A 51 9.45 5.90 -1.51
N ARG A 52 8.75 6.92 -2.00
CA ARG A 52 8.93 8.31 -1.52
C ARG A 52 8.30 8.57 -0.15
N HIS A 53 7.17 7.94 0.15
CA HIS A 53 6.38 8.26 1.32
C HIS A 53 6.06 7.00 2.13
N VAL A 54 6.30 7.08 3.44
CA VAL A 54 5.68 6.21 4.44
C VAL A 54 4.60 7.04 5.12
N PHE A 55 3.37 6.60 5.04
CA PHE A 55 2.22 7.28 5.60
C PHE A 55 1.90 6.73 6.99
N GLU A 56 1.45 7.60 7.89
CA GLU A 56 0.93 7.21 9.20
C GLU A 56 -0.58 6.95 9.16
N ASP A 57 -1.27 7.55 8.19
CA ASP A 57 -2.71 7.43 8.02
C ASP A 57 -3.11 7.22 6.55
N LEU A 58 -4.18 6.45 6.33
CA LEU A 58 -4.69 6.15 4.99
C LEU A 58 -5.31 7.38 4.32
N GLY A 59 -5.83 8.35 5.09
CA GLY A 59 -6.42 9.58 4.55
C GLY A 59 -5.39 10.43 3.79
N ALA A 60 -4.21 10.63 4.37
CA ALA A 60 -3.09 11.31 3.73
C ALA A 60 -2.59 10.55 2.49
N MET A 61 -2.68 9.22 2.49
CA MET A 61 -2.34 8.43 1.30
C MET A 61 -3.33 8.66 0.15
N VAL A 62 -4.64 8.77 0.43
CA VAL A 62 -5.69 8.95 -0.60
C VAL A 62 -5.37 10.13 -1.53
N ASP A 63 -4.87 11.24 -0.99
CA ASP A 63 -4.53 12.43 -1.77
C ASP A 63 -3.28 12.25 -2.64
N ALA A 64 -2.39 11.32 -2.27
CA ALA A 64 -1.12 11.10 -2.94
C ALA A 64 -1.19 10.07 -4.09
N VAL A 65 -2.26 9.26 -4.15
CA VAL A 65 -2.37 8.10 -5.06
C VAL A 65 -3.56 8.19 -6.00
N ASP A 66 -3.43 7.55 -7.16
CA ASP A 66 -4.52 7.28 -8.09
C ASP A 66 -5.19 5.93 -7.79
N CYS A 67 -4.42 4.99 -7.20
CA CYS A 67 -4.83 3.63 -6.88
C CYS A 67 -4.14 3.14 -5.61
N ALA A 68 -4.81 2.28 -4.83
CA ALA A 68 -4.19 1.56 -3.72
C ALA A 68 -4.31 0.04 -3.89
N ILE A 69 -3.29 -0.69 -3.43
CA ILE A 69 -3.29 -2.14 -3.35
C ILE A 69 -3.26 -2.55 -1.87
N ILE A 70 -4.25 -3.32 -1.42
CA ILE A 70 -4.33 -3.83 -0.06
C ILE A 70 -3.71 -5.23 0.00
N HIS A 71 -2.67 -5.39 0.81
CA HIS A 71 -1.94 -6.64 1.03
C HIS A 71 -2.14 -7.23 2.43
N SER A 72 -3.10 -6.72 3.19
CA SER A 72 -3.45 -7.21 4.54
C SER A 72 -3.73 -8.70 4.53
N CYS A 73 -3.08 -9.47 5.41
CA CYS A 73 -3.46 -10.87 5.63
C CYS A 73 -4.70 -11.02 6.51
N ASP A 74 -5.09 -9.96 7.23
CA ASP A 74 -6.31 -9.90 8.03
C ASP A 74 -7.48 -9.35 7.20
N TRP A 75 -8.42 -10.23 6.88
CA TRP A 75 -9.62 -9.95 6.08
C TRP A 75 -10.61 -9.02 6.75
N ASP A 76 -10.70 -9.07 8.08
CA ASP A 76 -11.68 -8.28 8.83
C ASP A 76 -11.40 -6.78 8.72
N THR A 77 -10.18 -6.42 8.31
CA THR A 77 -9.75 -5.02 8.13
C THR A 77 -9.92 -4.49 6.71
N HIS A 78 -10.18 -5.34 5.71
CA HIS A 78 -10.18 -4.94 4.30
C HIS A 78 -11.21 -3.85 4.00
N ILE A 79 -12.44 -3.99 4.49
CA ILE A 79 -13.51 -3.00 4.25
C ILE A 79 -13.10 -1.64 4.82
N ALA A 80 -12.63 -1.61 6.07
CA ALA A 80 -12.23 -0.37 6.73
C ALA A 80 -11.04 0.30 6.02
N LYS A 81 -10.06 -0.49 5.56
CA LYS A 81 -8.89 0.01 4.82
C LYS A 81 -9.24 0.45 3.39
N ALA A 82 -10.22 -0.19 2.75
CA ALA A 82 -10.70 0.14 1.41
C ALA A 82 -11.57 1.40 1.37
N GLN A 83 -12.39 1.59 2.40
CA GLN A 83 -13.39 2.66 2.50
C GLN A 83 -12.85 4.06 2.11
N PRO A 84 -11.74 4.57 2.66
CA PRO A 84 -11.26 5.92 2.33
C PRO A 84 -10.92 6.10 0.83
N PHE A 85 -10.43 5.04 0.18
CA PHE A 85 -10.12 5.07 -1.25
C PHE A 85 -11.38 5.04 -2.11
N VAL A 86 -12.35 4.16 -1.76
CA VAL A 86 -13.62 4.04 -2.48
C VAL A 86 -14.44 5.31 -2.39
N GLU A 87 -14.55 5.90 -1.20
CA GLU A 87 -15.27 7.16 -0.97
C GLU A 87 -14.67 8.32 -1.77
N ALA A 88 -13.34 8.32 -1.97
CA ALA A 88 -12.63 9.30 -2.77
C ALA A 88 -12.59 8.96 -4.28
N GLY A 89 -13.28 7.90 -4.73
CA GLY A 89 -13.32 7.49 -6.13
C GLY A 89 -11.98 6.98 -6.67
N LYS A 90 -11.10 6.47 -5.81
CA LYS A 90 -9.80 5.89 -6.19
C LYS A 90 -9.97 4.44 -6.64
N ALA A 91 -9.10 4.00 -7.55
CA ALA A 91 -9.03 2.60 -7.91
C ALA A 91 -8.48 1.76 -6.74
N LEU A 92 -8.98 0.54 -6.60
CA LEU A 92 -8.54 -0.37 -5.55
C LEU A 92 -8.28 -1.76 -6.13
N LEU A 93 -7.17 -2.36 -5.73
CA LEU A 93 -6.91 -3.79 -5.86
C LEU A 93 -6.80 -4.37 -4.46
N ILE A 94 -7.56 -5.42 -4.17
CA ILE A 94 -7.43 -6.16 -2.91
C ILE A 94 -6.71 -7.46 -3.26
N ASP A 95 -5.53 -7.64 -2.70
CA ASP A 95 -4.73 -8.85 -2.91
C ASP A 95 -5.30 -10.00 -2.06
N LYS A 96 -5.10 -11.20 -2.57
CA LYS A 96 -5.70 -12.44 -2.04
C LYS A 96 -5.19 -12.77 -0.63
N PRO A 97 -5.91 -13.58 0.18
CA PRO A 97 -6.61 -14.80 -0.25
C PRO A 97 -7.89 -14.60 -1.09
#